data_AF-A0A7V7DUL2-F1
#
_entry.id   AF-A0A7V7DUL2-F1
#
_cell.length_a   1.000
_cell.length_b   1.000
_cell.length_c   1.000
_cell.angle_alpha   90.00
_cell.angle_beta   90.00
_cell.angle_gamma   90.00
#
_symmetry.space_group_name_H-M   'P 1'
#
loop_
_entity.id
_entity.type
_entity.pdbx_description
1 polymer ?
#
loop_
_entity_poly.entity_id
_entity_poly.type
_entity_poly.pdbx_seq_one_letter_code
_entity_poly.pdbx_strand_id
1 'polypeptide(L)'
;MARKNEAADWLIRGYSIPEIAMKMGISPISVKLYLCTVVGEGKIQRSDIFFSISPNKRKAIEEIVGNSQEYQTWEIQKILENNGYVVCKEELDIFLMLREKDALLGDMYEYIRKIELTLHDMLKKVFVAEFGGDWWRKGVPLSIRKECVARKEEDEEPVKDPYCYTTFINLSVIIERNWKIFSLVLPPKLTINKKTLLKEFGKINNIRNRVMHPVKTRELTEEEFYFVHDFHKKIERSKWQPPPTNVNENTES
;
A
#
# COMPACT_ATOMS: atom_id res chain seq x y z
N MET A 1 11.37 20.27 17.22
CA MET A 1 10.60 19.61 16.14
C MET A 1 9.48 20.56 15.72
N ALA A 2 9.24 20.79 14.42
CA ALA A 2 8.15 21.68 14.01
C ALA A 2 6.80 21.08 14.41
N ARG A 3 5.86 21.88 14.95
CA ARG A 3 4.55 21.39 15.43
C ARG A 3 3.77 20.59 14.38
N LYS A 4 3.93 20.90 13.10
CA LYS A 4 3.33 20.13 12.00
C LYS A 4 3.86 18.70 11.88
N ASN A 5 5.13 18.47 12.17
CA ASN A 5 5.72 17.12 12.17
C ASN A 5 5.19 16.32 13.36
N GLU A 6 5.04 16.96 14.52
CA GLU A 6 4.45 16.33 15.70
C GLU A 6 3.00 15.87 15.43
N ALA A 7 2.19 16.69 14.75
CA ALA A 7 0.84 16.30 14.33
C ALA A 7 0.85 15.07 13.40
N ALA A 8 1.80 15.01 12.46
CA ALA A 8 1.97 13.87 11.57
C ALA A 8 2.36 12.59 12.34
N ASP A 9 3.27 12.69 13.31
CA ASP A 9 3.68 11.57 14.14
C ASP A 9 2.50 11.00 14.96
N TRP A 10 1.64 11.88 15.49
CA TRP A 10 0.42 11.44 16.16
C TRP A 10 -0.57 10.77 15.20
N LEU A 11 -0.75 11.29 13.99
CA LEU A 11 -1.60 10.66 12.98
C LEU A 11 -1.12 9.25 12.64
N ILE A 12 0.19 9.07 12.44
CA ILE A 12 0.81 7.76 12.13
C ILE A 12 0.60 6.76 13.28
N ARG A 13 0.55 7.25 14.53
CA ARG A 13 0.22 6.44 15.72
C ARG A 13 -1.26 6.07 15.82
N GLY A 14 -2.09 6.52 14.90
CA GLY A 14 -3.51 6.15 14.80
C GLY A 14 -4.46 7.09 15.55
N TYR A 15 -4.00 8.30 15.92
CA TYR A 15 -4.89 9.29 16.52
C TYR A 15 -5.68 10.06 15.45
N SER A 16 -6.95 10.27 15.71
CA SER A 16 -7.84 11.12 14.92
C SER A 16 -7.53 12.61 15.13
N ILE A 17 -8.03 13.47 14.25
CA ILE A 17 -7.81 14.92 14.33
C ILE A 17 -8.22 15.53 15.68
N PRO A 18 -9.40 15.19 16.26
CA PRO A 18 -9.78 15.67 17.59
C PRO A 18 -8.82 15.22 18.70
N GLU A 19 -8.35 13.97 18.63
CA GLU A 19 -7.42 13.42 19.64
C GLU A 19 -6.04 14.08 19.54
N ILE A 20 -5.55 14.33 18.32
CA ILE A 20 -4.30 15.07 18.08
C ILE A 20 -4.43 16.49 18.63
N ALA A 21 -5.54 17.16 18.35
CA ALA A 21 -5.81 18.52 18.82
C ALA A 21 -5.76 18.60 20.36
N MET A 22 -6.42 17.65 21.03
CA MET A 22 -6.40 17.52 22.49
C MET A 22 -4.99 17.28 23.03
N LYS A 23 -4.23 16.35 22.43
CA LYS A 23 -2.86 16.03 22.86
C LYS A 23 -1.89 17.20 22.70
N MET A 24 -2.05 17.97 21.62
CA MET A 24 -1.18 19.08 21.30
C MET A 24 -1.61 20.40 21.95
N GLY A 25 -2.78 20.44 22.61
CA GLY A 25 -3.35 21.67 23.17
C GLY A 25 -3.62 22.74 22.11
N ILE A 26 -4.12 22.35 20.93
CA ILE A 26 -4.44 23.25 19.81
C ILE A 26 -5.82 22.96 19.24
N SER A 27 -6.32 23.83 18.37
CA SER A 27 -7.59 23.62 17.69
C SER A 27 -7.52 22.50 16.63
N PRO A 28 -8.62 21.76 16.38
CA PRO A 28 -8.73 20.85 15.24
C PRO A 28 -8.45 21.51 13.89
N ILE A 29 -8.78 22.80 13.74
CA ILE A 29 -8.49 23.60 12.54
C ILE A 29 -6.98 23.69 12.32
N SER A 30 -6.21 23.96 13.37
CA SER A 30 -4.75 24.00 13.31
C SER A 30 -4.16 22.64 12.94
N VAL A 31 -4.70 21.55 13.50
CA VAL A 31 -4.28 20.18 13.14
C VAL A 31 -4.55 19.90 11.66
N LYS A 32 -5.76 20.18 11.16
CA LYS A 32 -6.12 20.06 9.75
C LYS A 32 -5.13 20.78 8.84
N LEU A 33 -4.80 22.04 9.13
CA LEU A 33 -3.84 22.83 8.36
C LEU A 33 -2.43 22.23 8.40
N TYR A 34 -1.99 21.77 9.56
CA TYR A 34 -0.69 21.09 9.69
C TYR A 34 -0.64 19.81 8.87
N LEU A 35 -1.66 18.95 8.95
CA LEU A 35 -1.74 17.71 8.19
C LEU A 35 -1.77 17.98 6.68
N CYS A 36 -2.55 18.96 6.20
CA CYS A 36 -2.53 19.36 4.79
C CYS A 36 -1.14 19.87 4.36
N THR A 37 -0.43 20.59 5.23
CA THR A 37 0.93 21.08 4.94
C THR A 37 1.92 19.92 4.83
N VAL A 38 1.90 18.97 5.75
CA VAL A 38 2.83 17.83 5.69
C VAL A 38 2.50 16.84 4.57
N VAL A 39 1.24 16.77 4.11
CA VAL A 39 0.88 16.12 2.85
C VAL A 39 1.54 16.83 1.66
N GLY A 40 1.46 18.16 1.62
CA GLY A 40 2.12 18.97 0.57
C GLY A 40 3.65 18.83 0.56
N GLU A 41 4.25 18.55 1.72
CA GLU A 41 5.68 18.25 1.88
C GLU A 41 6.04 16.78 1.59
N GLY A 42 5.05 15.92 1.29
CA GLY A 42 5.27 14.50 1.01
C GLY A 42 5.68 13.65 2.22
N LYS A 43 5.46 14.12 3.44
CA LYS A 43 5.80 13.39 4.69
C LYS A 43 4.75 12.36 5.07
N ILE A 44 3.50 12.62 4.73
CA ILE A 44 2.38 11.69 4.87
C ILE A 44 1.54 11.74 3.58
N GLN A 45 0.74 10.71 3.37
CA GLN A 45 -0.19 10.61 2.25
C GLN A 45 -1.59 11.09 2.66
N ARG A 46 -2.46 11.36 1.67
CA ARG A 46 -3.84 11.77 1.95
C ARG A 46 -4.63 10.61 2.56
N SER A 47 -4.34 9.39 2.12
CA SER A 47 -4.83 8.15 2.68
C SER A 47 -4.52 7.98 4.16
N ASP A 48 -3.38 8.48 4.66
CA ASP A 48 -3.08 8.42 6.10
C ASP A 48 -4.10 9.23 6.92
N ILE A 49 -4.52 10.39 6.40
CA ILE A 49 -5.56 11.20 7.03
C ILE A 49 -6.92 10.54 6.85
N PHE A 50 -7.24 10.07 5.64
CA PHE A 50 -8.50 9.38 5.34
C PHE A 50 -8.72 8.15 6.24
N PHE A 51 -7.67 7.36 6.47
CA PHE A 51 -7.70 6.16 7.30
C PHE A 51 -7.60 6.41 8.80
N SER A 52 -7.34 7.66 9.23
CA SER A 52 -7.44 8.05 10.65
C SER A 52 -8.89 8.17 11.13
N ILE A 53 -9.84 8.35 10.21
CA ILE A 53 -11.27 8.32 10.50
C ILE A 53 -11.67 6.85 10.69
N SER A 54 -12.60 6.52 11.59
CA SER A 54 -12.98 5.11 11.77
C SER A 54 -13.79 4.57 10.57
N PRO A 55 -13.71 3.26 10.27
CA PRO A 55 -14.54 2.65 9.22
C PRO A 55 -16.03 2.87 9.39
N ASN A 56 -16.54 2.78 10.62
CA ASN A 56 -17.96 3.00 10.91
C ASN A 56 -18.36 4.45 10.62
N LYS A 57 -17.50 5.43 10.97
CA LYS A 57 -17.74 6.84 10.67
C LYS A 57 -17.74 7.10 9.17
N ARG A 58 -16.73 6.61 8.43
CA ARG A 58 -16.67 6.80 6.97
C ARG A 58 -17.89 6.19 6.27
N LYS A 59 -18.27 4.97 6.64
CA LYS A 59 -19.46 4.31 6.10
C LYS A 59 -20.73 5.12 6.39
N ALA A 60 -20.90 5.60 7.62
CA ALA A 60 -22.04 6.43 7.99
C ALA A 60 -22.08 7.76 7.22
N ILE A 61 -20.92 8.40 7.02
CA ILE A 61 -20.84 9.61 6.17
C ILE A 61 -21.22 9.26 4.73
N GLU A 62 -20.71 8.15 4.19
CA GLU A 62 -20.97 7.78 2.80
C GLU A 62 -22.42 7.36 2.55
N GLU A 63 -23.08 6.72 3.53
CA GLU A 63 -24.51 6.44 3.49
C GLU A 63 -25.35 7.72 3.44
N ILE A 64 -24.91 8.81 4.08
CA ILE A 64 -25.62 10.09 4.04
C ILE A 64 -25.36 10.80 2.70
N VAL A 65 -24.10 10.90 2.29
CA VAL A 65 -23.71 11.69 1.11
C VAL A 65 -24.03 10.97 -0.21
N GLY A 66 -24.07 9.64 -0.22
CA GLY A 66 -24.42 8.82 -1.39
C GLY A 66 -25.89 8.93 -1.82
N ASN A 67 -26.78 9.45 -0.96
CA ASN A 67 -28.22 9.54 -1.21
C ASN A 67 -28.67 10.74 -2.07
N SER A 68 -27.78 11.33 -2.87
CA SER A 68 -28.08 12.36 -3.90
C SER A 68 -28.69 13.69 -3.41
N GLN A 69 -28.75 13.95 -2.10
CA GLN A 69 -29.05 15.29 -1.57
C GLN A 69 -27.74 16.04 -1.33
N GLU A 70 -27.62 17.25 -1.89
CA GLU A 70 -26.55 18.18 -1.54
C GLU A 70 -26.77 18.69 -0.11
N TYR A 71 -26.24 17.95 0.85
CA TYR A 71 -26.23 18.38 2.23
C TYR A 71 -25.06 19.33 2.48
N GLN A 72 -25.32 20.41 3.22
CA GLN A 72 -24.28 21.22 3.82
C GLN A 72 -23.56 20.41 4.92
N THR A 73 -22.27 20.69 5.16
CA THR A 73 -21.46 19.99 6.19
C THR A 73 -22.18 19.91 7.55
N TRP A 74 -22.84 20.99 7.97
CA TRP A 74 -23.53 21.04 9.27
C TRP A 74 -24.77 20.12 9.33
N GLU A 75 -25.44 19.88 8.20
CA GLU A 75 -26.59 18.97 8.12
C GLU A 75 -26.13 17.53 8.26
N ILE A 76 -25.04 17.17 7.55
CA ILE A 76 -24.41 15.85 7.65
C ILE A 76 -23.96 15.61 9.10
N GLN A 77 -23.30 16.59 9.72
CA GLN A 77 -22.87 16.48 11.12
C GLN A 77 -24.06 16.20 12.06
N LYS A 78 -25.17 16.93 11.90
CA LYS A 78 -26.37 16.74 12.74
C LYS A 78 -26.99 15.35 12.55
N ILE A 79 -27.03 14.85 11.32
CA ILE A 79 -27.55 13.49 11.02
C ILE A 79 -26.64 12.44 11.67
N LEU A 80 -25.32 12.60 11.57
CA LEU A 80 -24.35 11.71 12.21
C LEU A 80 -24.51 11.68 13.74
N GLU A 81 -24.66 12.85 14.37
CA GLU A 81 -24.88 12.98 15.81
C GLU A 81 -26.18 12.29 16.25
N ASN A 82 -27.26 12.46 15.49
CA ASN A 82 -28.54 11.77 15.74
C ASN A 82 -28.41 10.24 15.62
N ASN A 83 -27.50 9.76 14.78
CA ASN A 83 -27.20 8.34 14.60
C ASN A 83 -26.13 7.82 15.58
N GLY A 84 -25.73 8.61 16.57
CA GLY A 84 -24.79 8.21 17.62
C GLY A 84 -23.31 8.32 17.25
N TYR A 85 -22.97 8.98 16.14
CA TYR A 85 -21.59 9.21 15.73
C TYR A 85 -21.09 10.58 16.18
N VAL A 86 -19.96 10.60 16.89
CA VAL A 86 -19.26 11.84 17.26
C VAL A 86 -18.20 12.15 16.22
N VAL A 87 -18.50 13.10 15.32
CA VAL A 87 -17.59 13.57 14.25
C VAL A 87 -17.48 15.08 14.35
N CYS A 88 -16.27 15.62 14.49
CA CYS A 88 -16.09 17.07 14.50
C CYS A 88 -16.14 17.63 13.07
N LYS A 89 -16.48 18.91 12.95
CA LYS A 89 -16.58 19.61 11.66
C LYS A 89 -15.32 19.45 10.80
N GLU A 90 -14.13 19.60 11.39
CA GLU A 90 -12.87 19.52 10.64
C GLU A 90 -12.55 18.12 10.12
N GLU A 91 -12.95 17.08 10.86
CA GLU A 91 -12.84 15.68 10.44
C GLU A 91 -13.76 15.41 9.23
N LEU A 92 -15.00 15.89 9.30
CA LEU A 92 -15.96 15.78 8.21
C LEU A 92 -15.53 16.58 6.97
N ASP A 93 -15.08 17.83 7.15
CA ASP A 93 -14.60 18.66 6.05
C ASP A 93 -13.44 18.00 5.30
N ILE A 94 -12.49 17.39 6.03
CA ILE A 94 -11.38 16.67 5.40
C ILE A 94 -11.90 15.45 4.66
N PHE A 95 -12.81 14.67 5.27
CA PHE A 95 -13.37 13.50 4.61
C PHE A 95 -14.00 13.86 3.25
N LEU A 96 -14.88 14.87 3.24
CA LEU A 96 -15.54 15.34 2.02
C LEU A 96 -14.53 15.83 0.97
N MET A 97 -13.51 16.58 1.41
CA MET A 97 -12.43 17.05 0.53
C MET A 97 -11.61 15.92 -0.10
N LEU A 98 -11.37 14.83 0.64
CA LEU A 98 -10.60 13.68 0.18
C LEU A 98 -11.43 12.72 -0.67
N ARG A 99 -12.73 12.62 -0.38
CA ARG A 99 -13.70 11.79 -1.10
C ARG A 99 -13.89 12.21 -2.55
N GLU A 100 -14.10 13.50 -2.80
CA GLU A 100 -14.45 14.02 -4.14
C GLU A 100 -13.32 13.95 -5.17
N LYS A 101 -12.10 13.61 -4.72
CA LYS A 101 -10.91 13.70 -5.56
C LYS A 101 -10.39 12.30 -5.86
N ASP A 102 -10.00 12.09 -7.11
CA ASP A 102 -9.01 11.07 -7.54
C ASP A 102 -7.69 11.14 -6.74
N ALA A 103 -7.56 12.09 -5.80
CA ALA A 103 -6.55 12.15 -4.77
C ALA A 103 -6.25 10.79 -4.11
N LEU A 104 -7.28 9.98 -3.86
CA LEU A 104 -7.13 8.65 -3.30
C LEU A 104 -6.56 7.65 -4.33
N LEU A 105 -6.89 7.79 -5.62
CA LEU A 105 -6.29 6.95 -6.67
C LEU A 105 -4.78 7.16 -6.79
N GLY A 106 -4.30 8.39 -6.60
CA GLY A 106 -2.87 8.69 -6.58
C GLY A 106 -2.11 7.93 -5.48
N ASP A 107 -2.64 7.93 -4.26
CA ASP A 107 -2.04 7.18 -3.15
C ASP A 107 -2.10 5.66 -3.39
N MET A 108 -3.20 5.18 -3.96
CA MET A 108 -3.38 3.78 -4.32
C MET A 108 -2.40 3.32 -5.41
N TYR A 109 -2.15 4.13 -6.43
CA TYR A 109 -1.10 3.90 -7.42
C TYR A 109 0.26 3.76 -6.74
N GLU A 110 0.59 4.69 -5.83
CA GLU A 110 1.87 4.68 -5.13
C GLU A 110 2.03 3.45 -4.24
N TYR A 111 0.98 2.98 -3.56
CA TYR A 111 1.05 1.73 -2.80
C TYR A 111 1.33 0.52 -3.68
N ILE A 112 0.65 0.40 -4.83
CA ILE A 112 0.87 -0.70 -5.77
C ILE A 112 2.30 -0.68 -6.30
N ARG A 113 2.79 0.51 -6.67
CA ARG A 113 4.18 0.71 -7.08
C ARG A 113 5.17 0.29 -6.00
N LYS A 114 4.96 0.72 -4.74
CA LYS A 114 5.82 0.35 -3.60
C LYS A 114 5.81 -1.16 -3.33
N ILE A 115 4.66 -1.82 -3.45
CA ILE A 115 4.55 -3.29 -3.33
C ILE A 115 5.39 -3.96 -4.42
N GLU A 116 5.22 -3.56 -5.68
CA GLU A 116 5.92 -4.16 -6.83
C GLU A 116 7.44 -3.98 -6.71
N LEU A 117 7.90 -2.76 -6.38
CA LEU A 117 9.32 -2.48 -6.16
C LEU A 117 9.90 -3.23 -4.96
N THR A 118 9.12 -3.40 -3.89
CA THR A 118 9.56 -4.15 -2.71
C THR A 118 9.70 -5.63 -3.04
N LEU A 119 8.71 -6.22 -3.69
CA LEU A 119 8.76 -7.61 -4.16
C LEU A 119 9.95 -7.84 -5.08
N HIS A 120 10.13 -6.99 -6.10
CA HIS A 120 11.20 -7.11 -7.08
C HIS A 120 12.59 -7.08 -6.42
N ASP A 121 12.84 -6.08 -5.58
CA ASP A 121 14.12 -5.95 -4.86
C ASP A 121 14.38 -7.12 -3.89
N MET A 122 13.37 -7.50 -3.10
CA MET A 122 13.53 -8.55 -2.10
C MET A 122 13.70 -9.94 -2.73
N LEU A 123 13.00 -10.24 -3.82
CA LEU A 123 13.18 -11.51 -4.56
C LEU A 123 14.61 -11.64 -5.09
N LYS A 124 15.15 -10.57 -5.68
CA LYS A 124 16.54 -10.57 -6.16
C LYS A 124 17.52 -10.77 -5.02
N LYS A 125 17.36 -10.06 -3.90
CA LYS A 125 18.21 -10.21 -2.71
C LYS A 125 18.23 -11.63 -2.17
N VAL A 126 17.05 -12.24 -2.04
CA VAL A 126 16.90 -13.63 -1.55
C VAL A 126 17.61 -14.60 -2.49
N PHE A 127 17.41 -14.46 -3.80
CA PHE A 127 18.05 -15.37 -4.75
C PHE A 127 19.55 -15.15 -4.89
N VAL A 128 20.04 -13.92 -4.81
CA VAL A 128 21.49 -13.64 -4.78
C VAL A 128 22.13 -14.27 -3.55
N ALA A 129 21.48 -14.20 -2.39
CA ALA A 129 21.95 -14.86 -1.17
C ALA A 129 21.95 -16.39 -1.28
N GLU A 130 20.92 -16.98 -1.88
CA GLU A 130 20.77 -18.43 -2.00
C GLU A 130 21.64 -19.05 -3.11
N PHE A 131 21.74 -18.40 -4.27
CA PHE A 131 22.29 -18.98 -5.49
C PHE A 131 23.52 -18.25 -6.06
N GLY A 132 23.94 -17.15 -5.44
CA GLY A 132 25.08 -16.35 -5.89
C GLY A 132 24.91 -15.80 -7.30
N GLY A 133 25.96 -15.87 -8.13
CA GLY A 133 25.94 -15.34 -9.51
C GLY A 133 24.94 -16.03 -10.46
N ASP A 134 24.54 -17.27 -10.16
CA ASP A 134 23.61 -18.07 -10.97
C ASP A 134 22.13 -17.86 -10.62
N TRP A 135 21.83 -16.93 -9.72
CA TRP A 135 20.50 -16.68 -9.19
C TRP A 135 19.42 -16.54 -10.25
N TRP A 136 19.72 -15.91 -11.39
CA TRP A 136 18.77 -15.74 -12.47
C TRP A 136 18.34 -17.10 -13.03
N ARG A 137 19.29 -17.98 -13.35
CA ARG A 137 19.01 -19.29 -13.96
C ARG A 137 18.39 -20.28 -12.99
N LYS A 138 18.85 -20.27 -11.73
CA LYS A 138 18.43 -21.19 -10.68
C LYS A 138 17.13 -20.78 -9.99
N GLY A 139 16.96 -19.49 -9.69
CA GLY A 139 15.79 -18.97 -8.97
C GLY A 139 14.58 -18.65 -9.85
N VAL A 140 14.79 -18.08 -11.04
CA VAL A 140 13.68 -17.64 -11.90
C VAL A 140 13.25 -18.76 -12.87
N PRO A 141 11.95 -19.14 -12.88
CA PRO A 141 11.43 -20.16 -13.79
C PRO A 141 11.75 -19.88 -15.27
N LEU A 142 12.07 -20.94 -16.01
CA LEU A 142 12.47 -20.84 -17.42
C LEU A 142 11.44 -20.11 -18.29
N SER A 143 10.15 -20.33 -18.07
CA SER A 143 9.07 -19.65 -18.81
C SER A 143 9.14 -18.13 -18.65
N ILE A 144 9.27 -17.65 -17.41
CA ILE A 144 9.38 -16.23 -17.09
C ILE A 144 10.67 -15.65 -17.66
N ARG A 145 11.78 -16.39 -17.59
CA ARG A 145 13.05 -15.93 -18.18
C ARG A 145 12.95 -15.72 -19.69
N LYS A 146 12.33 -16.67 -20.40
CA LYS A 146 12.12 -16.58 -21.85
C LYS A 146 11.25 -15.37 -22.21
N GLU A 147 10.16 -15.16 -21.48
CA GLU A 147 9.26 -14.02 -21.64
C GLU A 147 9.99 -12.67 -21.42
N CYS A 148 10.80 -12.58 -20.36
CA CYS A 148 11.57 -11.37 -20.07
C CYS A 148 12.63 -11.07 -21.13
N VAL A 149 13.32 -12.09 -21.63
CA VAL A 149 14.29 -11.92 -22.73
C VAL A 149 13.57 -11.51 -24.01
N ALA A 150 12.46 -12.16 -24.37
CA ALA A 150 11.69 -11.78 -25.56
C ALA A 150 11.24 -10.31 -25.50
N ARG A 151 10.65 -9.86 -24.39
CA ARG A 151 10.25 -8.46 -24.21
C ARG A 151 11.41 -7.48 -24.33
N LYS A 152 12.59 -7.87 -23.84
CA LYS A 152 13.79 -7.06 -23.95
C LYS A 152 14.25 -6.91 -25.41
N GLU A 153 14.20 -7.99 -26.18
CA GLU A 153 14.58 -7.94 -27.61
C GLU A 153 13.57 -7.15 -28.45
N GLU A 154 12.31 -7.09 -28.02
CA GLU A 154 11.24 -6.29 -28.64
C GLU A 154 11.24 -4.82 -28.22
N ASP A 155 12.02 -4.45 -27.20
CA ASP A 155 12.10 -3.09 -26.67
C ASP A 155 13.07 -2.24 -27.50
N GLU A 156 12.59 -1.10 -28.02
CA GLU A 156 13.41 -0.16 -28.80
C GLU A 156 14.49 0.50 -27.92
N GLU A 157 14.25 0.62 -26.61
CA GLU A 157 15.19 1.20 -25.64
C GLU A 157 15.48 0.21 -24.50
N PRO A 158 16.18 -0.91 -24.79
CA PRO A 158 16.21 -2.04 -23.87
C PRO A 158 17.06 -1.75 -22.62
N VAL A 159 16.52 -2.10 -21.45
CA VAL A 159 17.28 -2.04 -20.20
C VAL A 159 18.24 -3.23 -20.07
N LYS A 160 19.36 -3.02 -19.36
CA LYS A 160 20.46 -4.00 -19.29
C LYS A 160 20.03 -5.35 -18.72
N ASP A 161 19.34 -5.34 -17.58
CA ASP A 161 18.95 -6.56 -16.83
C ASP A 161 17.58 -7.07 -17.29
N PRO A 162 17.47 -8.28 -17.89
CA PRO A 162 16.20 -8.86 -18.28
C PRO A 162 15.21 -9.01 -17.11
N TYR A 163 15.68 -9.11 -15.87
CA TYR A 163 14.80 -9.19 -14.70
C TYR A 163 13.91 -7.95 -14.52
N CYS A 164 14.30 -6.80 -15.09
CA CYS A 164 13.49 -5.58 -15.11
C CYS A 164 12.21 -5.71 -15.94
N TYR A 165 12.09 -6.73 -16.81
CA TYR A 165 10.88 -7.01 -17.61
C TYR A 165 9.90 -7.96 -16.92
N THR A 166 10.15 -8.28 -15.64
CA THR A 166 9.18 -9.02 -14.83
C THR A 166 7.95 -8.17 -14.53
N THR A 167 6.78 -8.78 -14.58
CA THR A 167 5.52 -8.18 -14.19
C THR A 167 5.16 -8.60 -12.76
N PHE A 168 4.21 -7.91 -12.14
CA PHE A 168 3.68 -8.30 -10.83
C PHE A 168 3.25 -9.78 -10.76
N ILE A 169 2.56 -10.29 -11.78
CA ILE A 169 2.14 -11.70 -11.82
C ILE A 169 3.35 -12.65 -11.91
N ASN A 170 4.41 -12.26 -12.64
CA ASN A 170 5.66 -13.03 -12.70
C ASN A 170 6.29 -13.13 -11.30
N LEU A 171 6.30 -12.05 -10.51
CA LEU A 171 6.81 -12.07 -9.14
C LEU A 171 6.01 -13.03 -8.24
N SER A 172 4.68 -13.05 -8.37
CA SER A 172 3.82 -14.00 -7.65
C SER A 172 4.15 -15.46 -8.00
N VAL A 173 4.32 -15.76 -9.29
CA VAL A 173 4.68 -17.12 -9.75
C VAL A 173 6.07 -17.53 -9.29
N ILE A 174 7.04 -16.60 -9.28
CA ILE A 174 8.39 -16.83 -8.76
C ILE A 174 8.32 -17.25 -7.28
N ILE A 175 7.56 -16.54 -6.46
CA ILE A 175 7.36 -16.88 -5.03
C ILE A 175 6.71 -18.26 -4.90
N GLU A 176 5.67 -18.52 -5.68
CA GLU A 176 4.94 -19.79 -5.61
C GLU A 176 5.84 -21.00 -5.89
N ARG A 177 6.67 -20.91 -6.95
CA ARG A 177 7.56 -21.97 -7.40
C ARG A 177 8.74 -22.19 -6.46
N ASN A 178 9.18 -21.14 -5.79
CA ASN A 178 10.29 -21.15 -4.85
C ASN A 178 9.82 -21.04 -3.39
N TRP A 179 8.62 -21.55 -3.10
CA TRP A 179 7.97 -21.37 -1.79
C TRP A 179 8.83 -21.83 -0.62
N LYS A 180 9.61 -22.91 -0.77
CA LYS A 180 10.49 -23.42 0.30
C LYS A 180 11.48 -22.36 0.80
N ILE A 181 12.01 -21.54 -0.10
CA ILE A 181 12.93 -20.45 0.24
C ILE A 181 12.11 -19.26 0.77
N PHE A 182 11.07 -18.86 0.03
CA PHE A 182 10.30 -17.66 0.37
C PHE A 182 9.49 -17.78 1.66
N SER A 183 9.06 -18.97 2.07
CA SER A 183 8.35 -19.17 3.33
C SER A 183 9.20 -18.86 4.56
N LEU A 184 10.53 -18.84 4.42
CA LEU A 184 11.47 -18.54 5.50
C LEU A 184 11.76 -17.04 5.61
N VAL A 185 11.66 -16.31 4.49
CA VAL A 185 12.09 -14.90 4.39
C VAL A 185 10.94 -13.91 4.29
N LEU A 186 9.77 -14.34 3.82
CA LEU A 186 8.59 -13.50 3.75
C LEU A 186 8.12 -13.08 5.16
N PRO A 187 7.45 -11.92 5.29
CA PRO A 187 6.83 -11.51 6.55
C PRO A 187 5.97 -12.63 7.15
N PRO A 188 6.13 -12.99 8.45
CA PRO A 188 5.45 -14.13 9.05
C PRO A 188 3.92 -14.13 8.89
N LYS A 189 3.31 -12.94 8.89
CA LYS A 189 1.86 -12.79 8.67
C LYS A 189 1.39 -13.28 7.29
N LEU A 190 2.27 -13.27 6.29
CA LEU A 190 1.99 -13.69 4.92
C LEU A 190 2.28 -15.18 4.68
N THR A 191 3.06 -15.84 5.55
CA THR A 191 3.49 -17.24 5.36
C THR A 191 2.58 -18.26 6.04
N ILE A 192 1.63 -17.81 6.87
CA ILE A 192 0.65 -18.66 7.59
C ILE A 192 -0.09 -19.58 6.61
N ASN A 193 -0.52 -19.05 5.47
CA ASN A 193 -1.24 -19.82 4.47
C ASN A 193 -0.85 -19.40 3.05
N LYS A 194 -0.09 -20.26 2.37
CA LYS A 194 0.32 -20.07 0.97
C LYS A 194 -0.86 -19.76 0.05
N LYS A 195 -1.98 -20.50 0.16
CA LYS A 195 -3.15 -20.32 -0.71
C LYS A 195 -3.78 -18.94 -0.52
N THR A 196 -3.85 -18.47 0.72
CA THR A 196 -4.35 -17.12 1.03
C THR A 196 -3.47 -16.05 0.38
N LEU A 197 -2.15 -16.14 0.55
CA LEU A 197 -1.21 -15.19 -0.06
C LEU A 197 -1.33 -15.14 -1.59
N LEU A 198 -1.43 -16.31 -2.26
CA LEU A 198 -1.61 -16.35 -3.72
C LEU A 198 -2.94 -15.73 -4.16
N LYS A 199 -4.01 -15.90 -3.37
CA LYS A 199 -5.29 -15.22 -3.61
C LYS A 199 -5.16 -13.70 -3.43
N GLU A 200 -4.42 -13.26 -2.43
CA GLU A 200 -4.13 -11.83 -2.21
C GLU A 200 -3.33 -11.24 -3.38
N PHE A 201 -2.30 -11.93 -3.88
CA PHE A 201 -1.59 -11.50 -5.10
C PHE A 201 -2.53 -11.41 -6.31
N GLY A 202 -3.41 -12.38 -6.51
CA GLY A 202 -4.43 -12.33 -7.56
C GLY A 202 -5.34 -11.09 -7.43
N LYS A 203 -5.78 -10.78 -6.21
CA LYS A 203 -6.59 -9.57 -5.92
C LYS A 203 -5.80 -8.28 -6.22
N ILE A 204 -4.55 -8.18 -5.78
CA ILE A 204 -3.69 -7.00 -6.06
C ILE A 204 -3.49 -6.83 -7.57
N ASN A 205 -3.22 -7.90 -8.30
CA ASN A 205 -3.05 -7.85 -9.75
C ASN A 205 -4.30 -7.32 -10.46
N ASN A 206 -5.48 -7.79 -10.05
CA ASN A 206 -6.75 -7.30 -10.59
C ASN A 206 -6.96 -5.80 -10.30
N ILE A 207 -6.63 -5.37 -9.09
CA ILE A 207 -6.71 -3.97 -8.69
C ILE A 207 -5.70 -3.12 -9.48
N ARG A 208 -4.44 -3.54 -9.58
CA ARG A 208 -3.38 -2.90 -10.39
C ARG A 208 -3.85 -2.70 -11.82
N ASN A 209 -4.42 -3.71 -12.45
CA ASN A 209 -4.89 -3.59 -13.84
C ASN A 209 -5.99 -2.54 -14.02
N ARG A 210 -6.80 -2.28 -12.99
CA ARG A 210 -7.84 -1.25 -13.01
C ARG A 210 -7.27 0.13 -12.76
N VAL A 211 -6.37 0.27 -11.80
CA VAL A 211 -5.65 1.53 -11.49
C VAL A 211 -4.80 1.98 -12.69
N MET A 212 -4.08 1.06 -13.32
CA MET A 212 -3.18 1.34 -14.45
C MET A 212 -3.91 1.51 -15.79
N HIS A 213 -5.21 1.20 -15.84
CA HIS A 213 -6.01 1.28 -17.06
C HIS A 213 -7.40 1.89 -16.77
N PRO A 214 -7.45 3.16 -16.32
CA PRO A 214 -8.67 3.79 -15.82
C PRO A 214 -9.77 3.91 -16.89
N VAL A 215 -9.42 3.91 -18.18
CA VAL A 215 -10.38 3.96 -19.30
C VAL A 215 -11.32 2.75 -19.39
N LYS A 216 -11.08 1.69 -18.62
CA LYS A 216 -12.02 0.57 -18.47
C LYS A 216 -13.20 0.88 -17.53
N THR A 217 -13.22 2.08 -16.93
CA THR A 217 -14.30 2.66 -16.10
C THR A 217 -14.84 1.70 -15.03
N ARG A 218 -13.95 0.90 -14.42
CA ARG A 218 -14.33 -0.01 -13.32
C ARG A 218 -14.10 0.67 -11.98
N GLU A 219 -15.18 1.02 -11.28
CA GLU A 219 -15.16 1.75 -10.01
C GLU A 219 -14.46 1.01 -8.86
N LEU A 220 -13.35 1.56 -8.38
CA LEU A 220 -12.59 1.02 -7.26
C LEU A 220 -13.31 1.30 -5.95
N THR A 221 -13.39 0.29 -5.08
CA THR A 221 -14.08 0.45 -3.78
C THR A 221 -13.12 0.87 -2.67
N GLU A 222 -13.67 1.48 -1.61
CA GLU A 222 -12.91 1.78 -0.40
C GLU A 222 -12.28 0.51 0.21
N GLU A 223 -12.98 -0.63 0.18
CA GLU A 223 -12.46 -1.92 0.65
C GLU A 223 -11.24 -2.39 -0.15
N GLU A 224 -11.23 -2.14 -1.46
CA GLU A 224 -10.08 -2.45 -2.32
C GLU A 224 -8.88 -1.56 -1.99
N PHE A 225 -9.11 -0.27 -1.74
CA PHE A 225 -8.07 0.62 -1.23
C PHE A 225 -7.52 0.06 0.08
N TYR A 226 -8.38 -0.15 1.06
CA TYR A 226 -8.01 -0.65 2.38
C TYR A 226 -7.14 -1.90 2.30
N PHE A 227 -7.56 -2.83 1.44
CA PHE A 227 -6.82 -4.05 1.16
C PHE A 227 -5.40 -3.78 0.62
N VAL A 228 -5.25 -2.89 -0.38
CA VAL A 228 -3.94 -2.56 -0.95
C VAL A 228 -3.04 -1.88 0.09
N HIS A 229 -3.57 -0.92 0.84
CA HIS A 229 -2.82 -0.22 1.89
C HIS A 229 -2.38 -1.17 3.02
N ASP A 230 -3.26 -2.07 3.47
CA ASP A 230 -2.91 -3.08 4.47
C ASP A 230 -1.88 -4.08 3.94
N PHE A 231 -2.01 -4.51 2.69
CA PHE A 231 -1.02 -5.38 2.06
C PHE A 231 0.35 -4.71 1.92
N HIS A 232 0.38 -3.43 1.49
CA HIS A 232 1.59 -2.62 1.46
C HIS A 232 2.27 -2.61 2.83
N LYS A 233 1.51 -2.35 3.90
CA LYS A 233 2.03 -2.41 5.27
C LYS A 233 2.55 -3.81 5.61
N LYS A 234 1.85 -4.89 5.26
CA LYS A 234 2.30 -6.27 5.55
C LYS A 234 3.63 -6.63 4.86
N ILE A 235 3.90 -6.06 3.69
CA ILE A 235 5.05 -6.45 2.85
C ILE A 235 6.24 -5.49 2.92
N GLU A 236 6.18 -4.44 3.75
CA GLU A 236 7.28 -3.50 4.01
C GLU A 236 8.61 -4.23 4.22
N ARG A 237 9.69 -3.69 3.64
CA ARG A 237 11.04 -4.28 3.67
C ARG A 237 11.50 -4.65 5.09
N SER A 238 11.19 -3.81 6.08
CA SER A 238 11.55 -4.02 7.49
C SER A 238 10.90 -5.26 8.13
N LYS A 239 9.88 -5.85 7.51
CA LYS A 239 9.16 -7.03 8.01
C LYS A 239 9.64 -8.35 7.42
N TRP A 240 10.50 -8.30 6.41
CA TRP A 240 11.11 -9.49 5.83
C TRP A 240 12.15 -10.06 6.81
N GLN A 241 12.18 -11.39 6.90
CA GLN A 241 13.21 -12.07 7.65
C GLN A 241 14.51 -12.09 6.84
N PRO A 242 15.68 -12.02 7.50
CA PRO A 242 16.94 -12.15 6.80
C PRO A 242 16.99 -13.50 6.06
N PRO A 243 17.59 -13.56 4.87
CA PRO A 243 17.82 -14.83 4.19
C PRO A 243 18.64 -15.74 5.12
N PRO A 244 18.32 -17.05 5.18
CA PRO A 244 19.16 -17.98 5.91
C PRO A 244 20.57 -17.90 5.34
N THR A 245 21.54 -17.52 6.17
CA THR A 245 22.95 -17.61 5.83
C THR A 245 23.25 -19.09 5.61
N ASN A 246 23.47 -19.50 4.35
CA ASN A 246 24.15 -20.75 4.09
C ASN A 246 25.58 -20.58 4.61
N VAL A 247 25.80 -21.01 5.86
CA VAL A 247 27.14 -21.27 6.41
C VAL A 247 27.65 -22.52 5.70
N ASN A 248 28.00 -22.37 4.42
CA ASN A 248 28.97 -23.24 3.78
C ASN A 248 30.26 -22.41 3.70
N GLU A 249 30.81 -22.09 4.88
CA GLU A 249 32.25 -21.88 4.96
C GLU A 249 32.90 -23.21 4.64
N ASN A 250 33.66 -23.19 3.54
CA ASN A 250 34.50 -24.28 3.10
C ASN A 250 35.36 -24.79 4.26
N THR A 251 34.99 -25.93 4.84
CA THR A 251 35.97 -26.87 5.38
C THR A 251 36.58 -27.62 4.20
N GLU A 252 37.45 -26.93 3.47
CA GLU A 252 38.48 -27.55 2.63
C GLU A 252 39.80 -26.84 2.92
N SER A 253 40.54 -27.38 3.89
CA SER A 253 42.01 -27.43 3.98
C SER A 253 42.39 -28.42 5.07
#